data_AF-A0AAD9J5B9-F1
#
_entry.id   AF-A0AAD9J5B9-F1
#
_cell.length_a   1.000
_cell.length_b   1.000
_cell.length_c   1.000
_cell.angle_alpha   90.00
_cell.angle_beta   90.00
_cell.angle_gamma   90.00
#
_symmetry.space_group_name_H-M   'P 1'
#
loop_
_entity.id
_entity.type
_entity.pdbx_description
1 polymer ?
#
loop_
_entity_poly.entity_id
_entity_poly.type
_entity_poly.pdbx_seq_one_letter_code
_entity_poly.pdbx_strand_id
1 'polypeptide(L)'
;MTTAEYGRMEVGKCIRKKDEFIGCRNDVIQLLDRWCSGRQECTVRVSNEGLDAANISCLEILRSYLKVEYKCIEGRKFVMLLLLINIIYR
;
A
#
# COMPACT_ATOMS: atom_id res chain seq x y z
N MET A 1 4.55 5.28 0.34
CA MET A 1 3.75 4.78 1.49
C MET A 1 4.54 5.02 2.77
N THR A 2 3.90 4.98 3.95
CA THR A 2 4.62 4.99 5.24
C THR A 2 4.51 3.65 5.96
N THR A 3 3.33 3.02 5.93
CA THR A 3 3.11 1.65 6.41
C THR A 3 2.09 0.95 5.51
N ALA A 4 2.21 -0.36 5.34
CA ALA A 4 1.17 -1.17 4.72
C ALA A 4 1.19 -2.58 5.29
N GLU A 5 0.12 -2.98 5.95
CA GLU A 5 -0.01 -4.29 6.58
C GLU A 5 -1.26 -5.00 6.03
N TYR A 6 -1.12 -6.28 5.67
CA TYR A 6 -2.23 -7.13 5.22
C TYR A 6 -2.39 -8.34 6.15
N GLY A 7 -3.62 -8.61 6.58
CA GLY A 7 -3.91 -9.70 7.50
C GLY A 7 -5.09 -9.41 8.42
N ARG A 8 -5.04 -9.97 9.64
CA ARG A 8 -6.09 -9.84 10.67
C ARG A 8 -5.49 -9.37 11.99
N MET A 9 -5.22 -8.07 12.09
CA MET A 9 -4.49 -7.50 13.24
C MET A 9 -5.37 -7.32 14.47
N GLU A 10 -6.64 -6.98 14.27
CA GLU A 10 -7.51 -6.54 15.36
C GLU A 10 -8.80 -7.38 15.46
N VAL A 11 -9.32 -7.45 16.69
CA VAL A 11 -10.63 -8.04 16.97
C VAL A 11 -11.70 -7.09 16.43
N GLY A 12 -12.42 -7.53 15.40
CA GLY A 12 -13.52 -6.77 14.82
C GLY A 12 -14.88 -7.10 15.47
N LYS A 13 -15.92 -6.35 15.10
CA LYS A 13 -17.30 -6.53 15.60
C LYS A 13 -17.85 -7.96 15.47
N CYS A 14 -17.37 -8.72 14.47
CA CYS A 14 -17.90 -10.03 14.10
C CYS A 14 -17.14 -11.22 14.68
N ILE A 15 -15.96 -11.02 15.29
CA ILE A 15 -15.18 -12.10 15.91
C ILE A 15 -15.04 -11.77 17.38
N ARG A 16 -15.69 -12.53 18.26
CA ARG A 16 -15.81 -12.22 19.70
C ARG A 16 -14.83 -13.00 20.58
N LYS A 17 -14.16 -14.03 20.05
CA LYS A 17 -13.11 -14.78 20.75
C LYS A 17 -11.73 -14.34 20.25
N LYS A 18 -10.77 -14.22 21.15
CA LYS A 18 -9.34 -14.22 20.82
C LYS A 18 -8.99 -15.61 20.29
N ASP A 19 -9.22 -15.83 19.01
CA ASP A 19 -8.57 -16.93 18.31
C ASP A 19 -7.08 -16.60 18.15
N GLU A 20 -6.23 -17.62 18.15
CA GLU A 20 -4.76 -17.51 18.03
C GLU A 20 -4.30 -16.79 16.74
N PHE A 21 -5.22 -16.63 15.79
CA PHE A 21 -4.98 -16.04 14.48
C PHE A 21 -5.25 -14.53 14.42
N ILE A 22 -5.76 -13.92 15.50
CA ILE A 22 -5.91 -12.47 15.61
C ILE A 22 -4.58 -11.85 16.05
N GLY A 23 -4.12 -10.84 15.33
CA GLY A 23 -2.79 -10.24 15.48
C GLY A 23 -1.86 -10.59 14.32
N CYS A 24 -2.27 -11.50 13.42
CA CYS A 24 -1.50 -11.84 12.25
C CYS A 24 -1.45 -10.69 11.23
N ARG A 25 -0.25 -10.40 10.72
CA ARG A 25 0.01 -9.37 9.71
C ARG A 25 1.22 -9.73 8.88
N ASN A 26 1.20 -9.29 7.62
CA ASN A 26 2.35 -9.29 6.73
C ASN A 26 2.60 -7.86 6.27
N ASP A 27 3.88 -7.47 6.25
CA ASP A 27 4.30 -6.20 5.65
C ASP A 27 4.22 -6.32 4.13
N VAL A 28 3.38 -5.48 3.52
CA VAL A 28 3.15 -5.42 2.08
C VAL A 28 3.56 -4.07 1.48
N ILE A 29 4.39 -3.29 2.19
CA ILE A 29 4.76 -1.93 1.79
C ILE A 29 5.38 -1.87 0.40
N GLN A 30 6.23 -2.84 0.04
CA GLN A 30 6.87 -2.87 -1.28
C GLN A 30 5.86 -3.05 -2.43
N LEU A 31 4.80 -3.82 -2.20
CA LEU A 31 3.76 -4.06 -3.18
C LEU A 31 2.93 -2.79 -3.39
N LEU A 32 2.52 -2.15 -2.29
CA LEU A 32 1.73 -0.93 -2.32
C LEU A 32 2.53 0.27 -2.84
N ASP A 33 3.82 0.37 -2.55
CA ASP A 33 4.69 1.38 -3.14
C ASP A 33 4.78 1.22 -4.65
N ARG A 34 4.98 -0.01 -5.15
CA ARG A 34 5.02 -0.28 -6.60
C ARG A 34 3.73 0.12 -7.29
N TRP A 35 2.58 -0.10 -6.66
CA TRP A 35 1.28 0.18 -7.25
C TRP A 35 0.87 1.64 -7.16
N CYS A 36 1.18 2.32 -6.05
CA CYS A 36 0.56 3.60 -5.72
C CYS A 36 1.52 4.77 -5.56
N SER A 37 2.79 4.57 -5.18
CA SER A 37 3.66 5.71 -4.87
C SER A 37 3.95 6.55 -6.11
N GLY A 38 3.89 7.88 -5.93
CA GLY A 38 4.04 8.87 -7.02
C GLY A 38 2.76 9.12 -7.84
N ARG A 39 1.67 8.40 -7.58
CA ARG A 39 0.37 8.64 -8.24
C ARG A 39 -0.47 9.63 -7.44
N GLN A 40 -1.33 10.39 -8.14
CA GLN A 40 -2.33 11.26 -7.51
C GLN A 40 -3.51 10.46 -6.96
N GLU A 41 -3.84 9.33 -7.60
CA GLU A 41 -4.90 8.41 -7.21
C GLU A 41 -4.40 6.97 -7.38
N CYS A 42 -4.83 6.07 -6.50
CA CYS A 42 -4.55 4.65 -6.58
C CYS A 42 -5.72 3.83 -6.05
N THR A 43 -6.14 2.82 -6.80
CA THR A 43 -7.21 1.89 -6.42
C THR A 43 -6.63 0.50 -6.23
N VAL A 44 -6.80 -0.06 -5.04
CA VAL A 44 -6.32 -1.39 -4.69
C VAL A 44 -7.51 -2.26 -4.31
N ARG A 45 -7.66 -3.41 -4.99
CA ARG A 45 -8.64 -4.43 -4.58
C ARG A 45 -8.02 -5.26 -3.46
N VAL A 46 -8.74 -5.41 -2.34
CA VAL A 46 -8.23 -6.15 -1.18
C VAL A 46 -8.15 -7.65 -1.47
N SER A 47 -9.10 -8.19 -2.23
CA SER A 47 -9.10 -9.59 -2.73
C SER A 47 -8.18 -9.76 -3.96
N ASN A 48 -6.95 -9.25 -3.88
CA ASN A 48 -5.99 -9.32 -4.97
C ASN A 48 -5.03 -10.49 -4.75
N GLU A 49 -4.81 -11.28 -5.78
CA GLU A 49 -3.93 -12.47 -5.74
C GLU A 49 -2.52 -12.15 -5.22
N GLY A 50 -1.97 -10.97 -5.50
CA GLY A 50 -0.67 -10.56 -4.99
C GLY A 50 -0.66 -10.26 -3.49
N LEU A 51 -1.78 -9.78 -2.93
CA LEU A 51 -1.94 -9.62 -1.48
C LEU A 51 -2.18 -10.98 -0.81
N ASP A 52 -3.00 -11.83 -1.43
CA ASP A 52 -3.29 -13.17 -0.90
C ASP A 52 -2.04 -14.06 -0.91
N ALA A 53 -1.21 -13.98 -1.96
CA ALA A 53 0.09 -14.64 -2.01
C ALA A 53 1.08 -14.11 -0.97
N ALA A 54 0.95 -12.84 -0.55
CA ALA A 54 1.74 -12.27 0.54
C ALA A 54 1.20 -12.63 1.93
N ASN A 55 0.01 -13.25 2.03
CA ASN A 55 -0.67 -13.56 3.28
C ASN A 55 -0.29 -14.94 3.87
N ILE A 56 0.97 -15.34 3.71
CA ILE A 56 1.46 -16.71 4.01
C ILE A 56 1.26 -17.11 5.48
N SER A 57 1.31 -16.12 6.39
CA SER A 57 1.29 -16.35 7.84
C SER A 57 -0.10 -16.39 8.48
N CYS A 58 -1.16 -15.97 7.75
CA CYS A 58 -2.50 -15.88 8.31
C CYS A 58 -3.39 -17.01 7.77
N LEU A 59 -4.16 -17.64 8.66
CA LEU A 59 -5.08 -18.71 8.29
C LEU A 59 -6.12 -18.20 7.28
N GLU A 60 -6.26 -18.88 6.13
CA GLU A 60 -7.18 -18.48 5.03
C GLU A 60 -8.64 -18.33 5.47
N ILE A 61 -9.03 -18.98 6.57
CA ILE A 61 -10.40 -18.98 7.09
C ILE A 61 -10.82 -17.59 7.59
N LEU A 62 -9.86 -16.74 7.98
CA LEU A 62 -10.15 -15.37 8.42
C LEU A 62 -10.04 -14.40 7.26
N ARG A 63 -11.12 -13.65 7.01
CA ARG A 63 -11.07 -12.53 6.05
C ARG A 63 -10.07 -11.47 6.52
N SER A 64 -8.98 -11.36 5.79
CA SER A 64 -7.96 -10.32 5.93
C SER A 64 -8.48 -8.95 5.50
N TYR A 65 -7.86 -7.91 6.01
CA TYR A 65 -8.04 -6.54 5.58
C TYR A 65 -6.67 -5.87 5.39
N LEU A 66 -6.66 -4.80 4.62
CA LEU A 66 -5.47 -4.01 4.34
C LEU A 66 -5.52 -2.73 5.19
N LYS A 67 -4.47 -2.49 5.97
CA LYS A 67 -4.24 -1.26 6.74
C LYS A 67 -3.07 -0.51 6.12
N VAL A 68 -3.27 0.74 5.70
CA VAL A 68 -2.26 1.52 4.98
C VAL A 68 -2.18 2.92 5.56
N GLU A 69 -0.95 3.43 5.69
CA GLU A 69 -0.69 4.84 5.92
C GLU A 69 0.20 5.37 4.80
N TYR A 70 -0.04 6.62 4.40
CA TYR A 70 0.74 7.29 3.36
C TYR A 70 0.75 8.79 3.57
N LYS A 71 1.66 9.46 2.85
CA LYS A 71 1.74 10.91 2.79
C LYS A 71 1.71 11.35 1.34
N CYS A 72 0.89 12.34 1.04
CA CYS A 72 0.99 13.08 -0.22
C CYS A 72 2.14 14.07 -0.12
N ILE A 73 2.99 14.10 -1.14
CA ILE A 73 4.10 15.05 -1.26
C ILE A 73 3.90 15.91 -2.50
N GLU A 74 4.40 17.13 -2.47
CA GLU A 74 4.34 18.03 -3.61
C GLU A 74 5.18 17.49 -4.78
N GLY A 75 4.56 17.40 -5.96
CA GLY A 75 5.23 16.93 -7.17
C GLY A 75 6.14 18.00 -7.75
N ARG A 76 7.43 17.68 -7.96
CA ARG A 76 8.36 18.60 -8.63
C ARG A 76 8.17 18.52 -10.15
N LYS A 77 7.81 19.63 -10.77
CA LYS A 77 7.90 19.78 -12.23
C LYS A 77 9.36 20.06 -12.59
N PHE A 78 9.99 19.15 -13.31
CA PHE A 78 11.33 19.39 -13.85
C PHE A 78 11.20 20.33 -15.06
N VAL A 79 11.12 21.65 -14.82
CA VAL A 79 11.07 22.69 -15.88
C VAL A 79 12.49 23.10 -16.30
N MET A 80 13.48 22.23 -16.10
CA MET A 80 14.90 22.57 -16.27
C MET A 80 15.52 21.84 -17.49
N LEU A 81 14.93 22.01 -18.67
CA LEU A 81 15.63 21.72 -19.93
C LEU A 81 15.12 22.59 -21.09
N LEU A 82 13.81 22.90 -21.11
CA LEU A 82 13.22 23.77 -22.15
C LEU A 82 13.70 25.23 -22.06
N LEU A 83 14.04 25.72 -20.87
CA LEU A 83 14.56 27.10 -20.72
C LEU A 83 16.03 27.21 -21.15
N LEU A 84 16.85 26.16 -20.98
CA LEU A 84 18.24 26.17 -21.44
C LEU A 84 18.34 25.99 -22.96
N ILE A 85 17.47 25.20 -23.58
CA ILE A 85 17.41 25.09 -25.05
C ILE A 85 17.06 26.46 -25.68
N ASN A 86 16.13 27.22 -25.11
CA ASN A 86 15.78 28.56 -25.60
C ASN A 86 16.88 29.63 -25.34
N ILE A 87 17.83 29.37 -24.45
CA ILE A 87 18.99 30.25 -24.20
C ILE A 87 20.19 29.86 -25.09
N ILE A 88 20.34 28.57 -25.43
CA ILE A 88 21.42 28.08 -26.30
C ILE A 88 21.11 28.32 -27.79
N TYR A 89 19.83 28.35 -28.19
CA TYR A 89 19.38 28.64 -29.56
C TYR A 89 18.99 30.11 -29.80
N ARG A 90 19.36 31.03 -28.89
CA ARG A 90 19.21 32.49 -29.05
C ARG A 90 20.58 33.15 -28.99
#